data_AF-A0A2J8NL63-F1
#
_entry.id   AF-A0A2J8NL63-F1
#
_cell.length_a   1.000
_cell.length_b   1.000
_cell.length_c   1.000
_cell.angle_alpha   90.00
_cell.angle_beta   90.00
_cell.angle_gamma   90.00
#
_symmetry.space_group_name_H-M   'P 1'
#
loop_
_entity.id
_entity.type
_entity.pdbx_description
1 polymer ?
#
loop_
_entity_poly.entity_id
_entity_poly.type
_entity_poly.pdbx_seq_one_letter_code
_entity_poly.pdbx_strand_id
1 'polypeptide(L)'
;MHPFWNTIVKVFPTWLAPNLITFSGFLLVVFNFLLMAYFDPDFYASAPGHKHVPDWVWIVVGILNFVAYTLDGVDGKQARRTNSSTPLGELFDHGLDSWSCVYFVVTVYSIFGRGSTG
;
A
#
# COMPACT_ATOMS: atom_id res chain seq x y z
N MET A 1 20.00 5.94 -7.04
CA MET A 1 20.42 4.52 -7.07
C MET A 1 19.52 3.75 -6.10
N HIS A 2 18.74 2.77 -6.56
CA HIS A 2 17.86 1.96 -5.70
C HIS A 2 18.09 0.46 -5.99
N PRO A 3 19.09 -0.17 -5.36
CA PRO A 3 19.53 -1.52 -5.72
C PRO A 3 18.45 -2.59 -5.50
N PHE A 4 17.59 -2.40 -4.50
CA PHE A 4 16.46 -3.28 -4.21
C PHE A 4 15.46 -3.36 -5.39
N TRP A 5 14.82 -2.25 -5.75
CA TRP A 5 13.86 -2.22 -6.86
C TRP A 5 14.50 -2.51 -8.22
N ASN A 6 15.77 -2.12 -8.43
CA ASN A 6 16.51 -2.48 -9.63
C ASN A 6 16.74 -4.00 -9.78
N THR A 7 16.70 -4.74 -8.68
CA THR A 7 16.78 -6.21 -8.70
C THR A 7 15.40 -6.80 -8.90
N ILE A 8 14.41 -6.31 -8.16
CA ILE A 8 13.03 -6.81 -8.22
C ILE A 8 12.40 -6.61 -9.60
N VAL A 9 12.61 -5.44 -10.24
CA VAL A 9 12.05 -5.17 -11.58
C VAL A 9 12.44 -6.24 -12.60
N LYS A 10 13.59 -6.93 -12.42
CA LYS A 10 14.04 -7.99 -13.33
C LYS A 10 13.20 -9.26 -13.25
N VAL A 11 12.53 -9.48 -12.13
CA VAL A 11 11.58 -10.59 -11.93
C VAL A 11 10.31 -10.38 -12.74
N PHE A 12 9.90 -9.12 -12.94
CA PHE A 12 8.71 -8.80 -13.72
C PHE A 12 8.94 -9.04 -15.22
N PRO A 13 7.97 -9.66 -15.92
CA PRO A 13 8.06 -9.84 -17.35
C PRO A 13 7.87 -8.52 -18.08
N THR A 14 8.51 -8.36 -19.25
CA THR A 14 8.50 -7.09 -20.00
C THR A 14 7.18 -6.77 -20.69
N TRP A 15 6.27 -7.75 -20.82
CA TRP A 15 4.91 -7.51 -21.31
C TRP A 15 3.99 -6.87 -20.27
N LEU A 16 4.39 -6.89 -18.99
CA LEU A 16 3.57 -6.32 -17.92
C LEU A 16 3.69 -4.80 -17.94
N ALA A 17 2.55 -4.14 -18.13
CA ALA A 17 2.45 -2.69 -18.16
C ALA A 17 2.77 -2.08 -16.78
N PRO A 18 3.56 -0.99 -16.73
CA PRO A 18 3.89 -0.30 -15.47
C PRO A 18 2.65 0.16 -14.70
N ASN A 19 1.68 0.79 -15.37
CA ASN A 19 0.46 1.27 -14.70
C ASN A 19 -0.37 0.15 -14.08
N LEU A 20 -0.24 -1.10 -14.57
CA LEU A 20 -0.90 -2.25 -13.95
C LEU A 20 -0.20 -2.64 -12.63
N ILE A 21 1.12 -2.47 -12.54
CA ILE A 21 1.89 -2.64 -11.31
C ILE A 21 1.43 -1.60 -10.28
N THR A 22 1.40 -0.32 -10.66
CA THR A 22 0.88 0.79 -9.85
C THR A 22 -0.54 0.50 -9.33
N PHE A 23 -1.45 0.16 -10.25
CA PHE A 23 -2.84 -0.09 -9.90
C PHE A 23 -3.01 -1.31 -8.98
N SER A 24 -2.20 -2.36 -9.19
CA SER A 24 -2.21 -3.53 -8.32
C SER A 24 -1.73 -3.17 -6.90
N GLY A 25 -0.66 -2.38 -6.78
CA GLY A 25 -0.19 -1.86 -5.49
C GLY A 25 -1.26 -1.04 -4.77
N PHE A 26 -1.92 -0.13 -5.49
CA PHE A 26 -3.03 0.66 -4.96
C PHE A 26 -4.19 -0.21 -4.45
N LEU A 27 -4.60 -1.24 -5.20
CA LEU A 27 -5.67 -2.15 -4.77
C LEU A 27 -5.31 -2.92 -3.49
N LEU A 28 -4.03 -3.25 -3.27
CA LEU A 28 -3.58 -3.85 -2.01
C LEU A 28 -3.72 -2.87 -0.84
N VAL A 29 -3.44 -1.58 -1.04
CA VAL A 29 -3.64 -0.54 -0.02
C VAL A 29 -5.13 -0.37 0.29
N VAL A 30 -6.00 -0.34 -0.73
CA VAL A 30 -7.45 -0.29 -0.55
C VAL A 30 -7.95 -1.52 0.21
N PHE A 31 -7.50 -2.72 -0.18
CA PHE A 31 -7.86 -3.94 0.53
C PHE A 31 -7.40 -3.90 1.98
N ASN A 32 -6.18 -3.42 2.23
CA ASN A 32 -5.65 -3.26 3.58
C ASN A 32 -6.52 -2.31 4.44
N PHE A 33 -6.94 -1.19 3.86
CA PHE A 33 -7.89 -0.27 4.49
C PHE A 33 -9.23 -0.94 4.80
N LEU A 34 -9.82 -1.68 3.85
CA LEU A 34 -11.08 -2.39 4.07
C LEU A 34 -10.97 -3.48 5.14
N LEU A 35 -9.84 -4.18 5.19
CA LEU A 35 -9.55 -5.19 6.20
C LEU A 35 -9.52 -4.55 7.60
N MET A 36 -8.80 -3.44 7.74
CA MET A 36 -8.76 -2.71 9.02
C MET A 36 -10.10 -2.10 9.38
N ALA A 37 -10.83 -1.52 8.42
CA ALA A 37 -12.17 -1.00 8.66
C ALA A 37 -13.17 -2.09 9.10
N TYR A 38 -12.97 -3.33 8.68
CA TYR A 38 -13.79 -4.46 9.13
C TYR A 38 -13.47 -4.88 10.58
N PHE A 39 -12.18 -4.96 10.94
CA PHE A 39 -11.76 -5.41 12.27
C PHE A 39 -11.76 -4.29 13.32
N ASP A 40 -11.63 -3.04 12.90
CA ASP A 40 -11.50 -1.86 13.76
C ASP A 40 -12.20 -0.62 13.15
N PRO A 41 -13.53 -0.65 12.95
CA PRO A 41 -14.27 0.44 12.32
C PRO A 41 -14.23 1.75 13.12
N ASP A 42 -14.15 1.65 14.45
CA ASP A 42 -14.23 2.78 15.39
C ASP A 42 -12.88 3.16 16.02
N PHE A 43 -11.78 2.53 15.56
CA PHE A 43 -10.42 2.77 16.03
C PHE A 43 -10.18 2.42 17.51
N TYR A 44 -10.83 1.39 18.04
CA TYR A 44 -10.64 0.92 19.42
C TYR A 44 -9.67 -0.28 19.52
N ALA A 45 -9.09 -0.75 18.41
CA ALA A 45 -8.22 -1.92 18.37
C ALA A 45 -7.10 -1.92 19.42
N SER A 46 -6.61 -0.75 19.78
CA SER A 46 -5.49 -0.56 20.72
C SER A 46 -5.91 0.16 22.01
N ALA A 47 -7.22 0.35 22.22
CA ALA A 47 -7.77 1.03 23.39
C ALA A 47 -7.92 0.06 24.59
N PRO A 48 -7.62 0.51 25.82
CA PRO A 48 -7.81 -0.31 27.02
C PRO A 48 -9.27 -0.75 27.19
N GLY A 49 -9.50 -2.04 27.46
CA GLY A 49 -10.85 -2.57 27.73
C GLY A 49 -11.66 -2.95 26.49
N HIS A 50 -11.11 -2.77 25.28
CA HIS A 50 -11.76 -3.17 24.03
C HIS A 50 -11.21 -4.49 23.46
N LYS A 51 -11.98 -5.10 22.55
CA LYS A 51 -11.54 -6.28 21.81
C LYS A 51 -10.46 -5.86 20.80
N HIS A 52 -9.26 -6.38 20.98
CA HIS A 52 -8.13 -6.06 20.12
C HIS A 52 -8.24 -6.80 18.78
N VAL A 53 -7.63 -6.20 17.75
CA VAL A 53 -7.46 -6.83 16.43
C VAL A 53 -6.58 -8.08 16.60
N PRO A 54 -6.95 -9.24 16.02
CA PRO A 54 -6.13 -10.45 16.12
C PRO A 54 -4.72 -10.26 15.56
N ASP A 55 -3.71 -10.81 16.21
CA ASP A 55 -2.28 -10.62 15.85
C ASP A 55 -1.96 -10.99 14.39
N TRP A 56 -2.61 -12.03 13.86
CA TRP A 56 -2.40 -12.45 12.48
C TRP A 56 -2.83 -11.39 11.46
N VAL A 57 -3.81 -10.54 11.79
CA VAL A 57 -4.27 -9.45 10.93
C VAL A 57 -3.15 -8.41 10.77
N TRP A 58 -2.44 -8.08 11.85
CA TRP A 58 -1.28 -7.17 11.79
C TRP A 58 -0.16 -7.70 10.90
N ILE A 59 0.09 -9.01 10.94
CA ILE A 59 1.07 -9.66 10.06
C ILE A 59 0.63 -9.52 8.59
N VAL A 60 -0.64 -9.81 8.29
CA VAL A 60 -1.20 -9.67 6.94
C VAL A 60 -1.13 -8.22 6.45
N VAL A 61 -1.53 -7.26 7.28
CA VAL A 61 -1.46 -5.81 7.01
C VAL A 61 -0.02 -5.39 6.69
N GLY A 62 0.96 -5.84 7.48
CA GLY A 62 2.38 -5.56 7.25
C GLY A 62 2.89 -6.11 5.92
N ILE A 63 2.52 -7.35 5.58
CA ILE A 63 2.88 -7.97 4.30
C ILE A 63 2.25 -7.21 3.13
N LEU A 64 0.95 -6.90 3.20
CA LEU A 64 0.24 -6.18 2.15
C LEU A 64 0.85 -4.80 1.89
N ASN A 65 1.14 -4.05 2.95
CA ASN A 65 1.81 -2.75 2.85
C ASN A 65 3.21 -2.87 2.25
N PHE A 66 4.00 -3.87 2.67
CA PHE A 66 5.34 -4.08 2.13
C PHE A 66 5.30 -4.44 0.63
N VAL A 67 4.36 -5.28 0.22
CA VAL A 67 4.17 -5.63 -1.19
C VAL A 67 3.72 -4.40 -1.97
N ALA A 68 2.73 -3.64 -1.49
CA ALA A 68 2.27 -2.42 -2.14
C ALA A 68 3.41 -1.40 -2.33
N TYR A 69 4.18 -1.13 -1.28
CA TYR A 69 5.39 -0.30 -1.32
C TYR A 69 6.44 -0.79 -2.32
N THR A 70 6.58 -2.12 -2.43
CA THR A 70 7.52 -2.71 -3.39
C THR A 70 7.04 -2.54 -4.83
N LEU A 71 5.74 -2.69 -5.09
CA LEU A 71 5.16 -2.53 -6.43
C LEU A 71 5.26 -1.07 -6.91
N ASP A 72 4.92 -0.13 -6.04
CA ASP A 72 5.11 1.32 -6.25
C ASP A 72 6.55 1.65 -6.66
N GLY A 73 7.55 1.27 -5.86
CA GLY A 73 8.95 1.54 -6.21
C GLY A 73 9.48 0.83 -7.49
N VAL A 74 8.76 -0.18 -8.00
CA VAL A 74 9.15 -0.96 -9.19
C VAL A 74 8.52 -0.43 -10.47
N ASP A 75 7.35 0.20 -10.44
CA ASP A 75 6.63 0.57 -11.66
C ASP A 75 7.40 1.55 -12.55
N GLY A 76 8.04 2.58 -11.98
CA GLY A 76 8.84 3.56 -12.70
C GLY A 76 10.17 2.96 -13.14
N LYS A 77 10.62 1.87 -12.53
CA LYS A 77 11.75 1.07 -13.05
C LYS A 77 11.31 0.25 -14.24
N GLN A 78 10.13 -0.34 -14.19
CA GLN A 78 9.56 -1.10 -15.28
C GLN A 78 9.31 -0.18 -16.48
N ALA A 79 8.72 1.00 -16.29
CA ALA A 79 8.45 1.98 -17.35
C ALA A 79 9.73 2.40 -18.10
N ARG A 80 10.83 2.61 -17.38
CA ARG A 80 12.15 2.90 -17.98
C ARG A 80 12.72 1.68 -18.72
N ARG A 81 12.54 0.48 -18.16
CA ARG A 81 13.01 -0.78 -18.77
C ARG A 81 12.28 -1.11 -20.07
N THR A 82 10.99 -0.80 -20.16
CA THR A 82 10.13 -1.07 -21.33
C THR A 82 10.04 0.11 -22.30
N ASN A 83 10.76 1.21 -22.05
CA ASN A 83 10.66 2.46 -22.81
C ASN A 83 9.22 3.00 -22.93
N SER A 84 8.42 2.83 -21.87
CA SER A 84 7.01 3.22 -21.82
C SER A 84 6.73 4.31 -20.77
N SER A 85 7.76 5.08 -20.40
CA SER A 85 7.60 6.25 -19.53
C SER A 85 6.83 7.36 -20.24
N THR A 86 5.75 7.85 -19.61
CA THR A 86 4.88 8.90 -20.16
C THR A 86 4.42 9.86 -19.06
N PRO A 87 4.12 11.14 -19.37
CA PRO A 87 3.58 12.08 -18.38
C PRO A 87 2.26 11.62 -17.76
N LEU A 88 1.43 10.91 -18.53
CA LEU A 88 0.18 10.35 -18.03
C LEU A 88 0.43 9.19 -17.03
N GLY A 89 1.44 8.35 -17.29
CA GLY A 89 1.84 7.31 -16.35
C GLY A 89 2.33 7.89 -15.02
N GLU A 90 3.16 8.93 -15.07
CA GLU A 90 3.63 9.62 -13.86
C GLU A 90 2.49 10.32 -13.10
N LEU A 91 1.54 10.93 -13.82
CA LEU A 91 0.34 11.51 -13.19
C LEU A 91 -0.54 10.44 -12.53
N PHE A 92 -0.68 9.28 -13.17
CA PHE A 92 -1.45 8.15 -12.64
C PHE A 92 -0.83 7.61 -11.34
N ASP A 93 0.48 7.40 -11.35
CA ASP A 93 1.29 6.97 -10.21
C ASP A 93 1.12 7.92 -9.00
N HIS A 94 1.49 9.19 -9.18
CA HIS A 94 1.33 10.20 -8.12
C HIS A 94 -0.12 10.39 -7.66
N GLY A 95 -1.08 10.24 -8.57
CA GLY A 95 -2.51 10.32 -8.25
C GLY A 95 -2.94 9.20 -7.31
N LEU A 96 -2.51 7.97 -7.57
CA LEU A 96 -2.80 6.82 -6.71
C LEU A 96 -2.03 6.87 -5.40
N ASP A 97 -0.80 7.38 -5.38
CA ASP A 97 -0.05 7.64 -4.15
C ASP A 97 -0.75 8.62 -3.22
N SER A 98 -1.31 9.69 -3.80
CA SER A 98 -2.06 10.69 -3.04
C SER A 98 -3.27 10.07 -2.33
N TRP A 99 -3.97 9.15 -2.99
CA TRP A 99 -5.07 8.38 -2.38
C TRP A 99 -4.58 7.33 -1.38
N SER A 100 -3.51 6.60 -1.72
CA SER A 100 -2.89 5.60 -0.85
C SER A 100 -2.46 6.20 0.49
N CYS A 101 -1.97 7.45 0.50
CA CYS A 101 -1.62 8.18 1.71
C CYS A 101 -2.82 8.29 2.67
N VAL A 102 -4.01 8.60 2.17
CA VAL A 102 -5.23 8.70 2.98
C VAL A 102 -5.55 7.35 3.63
N TYR A 103 -5.60 6.28 2.83
CA TYR A 103 -5.91 4.95 3.32
C TYR A 103 -4.89 4.43 4.33
N PHE A 104 -3.60 4.59 4.02
CA PHE A 104 -2.52 4.16 4.88
C PHE A 104 -2.55 4.88 6.23
N VAL A 105 -2.71 6.21 6.26
CA VAL A 105 -2.78 6.97 7.52
C VAL A 105 -3.94 6.53 8.39
N VAL A 106 -5.10 6.24 7.80
CA VAL A 106 -6.25 5.73 8.56
C VAL A 106 -5.94 4.36 9.18
N THR A 107 -5.29 3.45 8.44
CA THR A 107 -4.87 2.15 9.02
C THR A 107 -3.82 2.29 10.12
N VAL A 108 -2.94 3.29 10.03
CA VAL A 108 -1.95 3.59 11.07
C VAL A 108 -2.62 4.13 12.33
N TYR A 109 -3.71 4.88 12.21
CA TYR A 109 -4.44 5.39 13.37
C TYR A 109 -4.99 4.25 14.26
N SER A 110 -5.42 3.13 13.67
CA SER A 110 -5.82 1.91 14.42
C SER A 110 -4.70 1.33 15.31
N ILE A 111 -3.43 1.55 14.97
CA ILE A 111 -2.28 1.08 15.77
C ILE A 111 -2.21 1.81 17.11
N PHE A 112 -2.59 3.09 17.13
CA PHE A 112 -2.58 3.91 18.35
C PHE A 112 -3.91 3.82 19.10
N GLY A 113 -5.00 3.66 18.35
CA GLY A 113 -6.35 3.64 18.90
C GLY A 113 -6.84 5.03 19.32
N ARG A 114 -8.16 5.15 19.43
CA ARG A 114 -8.89 6.34 19.84
C ARG A 114 -8.92 6.45 21.37
N GLY A 115 -8.69 7.65 21.88
CA GLY A 115 -8.79 7.96 23.31
C GLY A 115 -10.22 8.28 23.77
N SER A 116 -10.40 8.50 25.07
CA SER A 116 -11.72 8.83 25.66
C SER A 116 -12.34 10.13 25.15
N THR A 117 -11.54 11.03 24.56
CA THR A 117 -12.00 12.32 24.02
C THR A 117 -12.23 12.31 22.51
N GLY A 118 -11.94 11.19 21.82
CA GLY A 118 -11.77 11.18 20.37
C GLY A 118 -10.37 11.58 19.97
#